data_AF-A0A672K5N8-F1
#
_entry.id   AF-A0A672K5N8-F1
#
_cell.length_a   1.000
_cell.length_b   1.000
_cell.length_c   1.000
_cell.angle_alpha   90.00
_cell.angle_beta   90.00
_cell.angle_gamma   90.00
#
_symmetry.space_group_name_H-M   'P 1'
#
loop_
_entity.id
_entity.type
_entity.pdbx_description
1 polymer ?
#
loop_
_entity_poly.entity_id
_entity_poly.type
_entity_poly.pdbx_seq_one_letter_code
_entity_poly.pdbx_strand_id
1 'polypeptide(L)'
;IAGFLTKFVTYEQLKAMLANHSVQLFDVRNPDEFLAGRIPDSINIPLGQLEESLKLPPLQFQQQFGVKAPKKEDDDIVFHCRSGKRSLTALEIAHRLGFSK
;
A
#
# COMPACT_ATOMS: atom_id res chain seq x y z
N ILE A 1 -21.25 -13.67 -3.02
CA ILE A 1 -20.31 -12.52 -2.85
C ILE A 1 -19.06 -13.13 -2.23
N ALA A 2 -18.00 -13.32 -3.01
CA ALA A 2 -16.79 -13.96 -2.50
C ALA A 2 -16.19 -13.04 -1.42
N GLY A 3 -16.28 -13.46 -0.16
CA GLY A 3 -15.66 -12.76 0.95
C GLY A 3 -14.15 -12.91 0.82
N PHE A 4 -13.47 -11.91 0.29
CA PHE A 4 -12.02 -11.85 0.34
C PHE A 4 -11.61 -11.77 1.82
N LEU A 5 -10.75 -12.70 2.25
CA LEU A 5 -10.21 -12.68 3.61
C LEU A 5 -9.34 -11.43 3.76
N THR A 6 -9.81 -10.43 4.52
CA THR A 6 -9.01 -9.25 4.83
C THR A 6 -7.95 -9.65 5.85
N LYS A 7 -6.68 -9.65 5.45
CA LYS A 7 -5.55 -9.91 6.35
C LYS A 7 -5.13 -8.59 7.01
N PHE A 8 -5.47 -8.43 8.28
CA PHE A 8 -4.98 -7.29 9.06
C PHE A 8 -3.54 -7.53 9.49
N VAL A 9 -2.70 -6.49 9.39
CA VAL A 9 -1.32 -6.48 9.87
C VAL A 9 -1.29 -5.73 11.20
N THR A 10 -0.82 -6.39 12.26
CA THR A 10 -0.65 -5.76 13.57
C THR A 10 0.58 -4.86 13.58
N TYR A 11 0.68 -3.98 14.59
CA TYR A 11 1.86 -3.14 14.79
C TYR A 11 3.16 -3.98 14.87
N GLU A 12 3.17 -5.05 15.66
CA GLU A 12 4.36 -5.90 15.82
C GLU A 12 4.76 -6.60 14.52
N GLN A 13 3.77 -7.05 13.73
CA GLN A 13 4.03 -7.64 12.41
C GLN A 13 4.63 -6.61 11.46
N LEU A 14 4.02 -5.44 11.36
CA LEU A 14 4.53 -4.38 10.47
C LEU A 14 5.95 -3.94 10.88
N LYS A 15 6.19 -3.79 12.19
CA LYS A 15 7.51 -3.44 12.73
C LYS A 15 8.56 -4.49 12.35
N ALA A 16 8.24 -5.78 12.47
CA ALA A 16 9.13 -6.86 12.09
C ALA A 16 9.39 -6.88 10.57
N MET A 17 8.35 -6.70 9.75
CA MET A 17 8.51 -6.64 8.29
C MET A 17 9.38 -5.46 7.84
N LEU A 18 9.21 -4.29 8.45
CA LEU A 18 10.04 -3.11 8.18
C LEU A 18 11.50 -3.34 8.58
N ALA A 19 11.75 -3.91 9.77
CA ALA A 19 13.11 -4.23 10.22
C ALA A 19 13.82 -5.24 9.31
N ASN A 20 13.07 -6.12 8.66
CA ASN A 20 13.59 -7.13 7.73
C ASN A 20 13.60 -6.68 6.26
N HIS A 21 13.18 -5.44 5.96
CA HIS A 21 12.97 -4.95 4.59
C HIS A 21 12.12 -5.90 3.72
N SER A 22 11.12 -6.53 4.32
CA SER A 22 10.27 -7.55 3.70
C SER A 22 8.83 -7.05 3.46
N VAL A 23 8.67 -5.75 3.23
CA VAL A 23 7.38 -5.11 2.97
C VAL A 23 7.52 -3.89 2.08
N GLN A 24 6.59 -3.75 1.15
CA GLN A 24 6.29 -2.49 0.48
C GLN A 24 5.11 -1.82 1.18
N LEU A 25 5.40 -0.78 1.95
CA LEU A 25 4.41 -0.05 2.75
C LEU A 25 3.89 1.17 1.99
N PHE A 26 2.64 1.12 1.54
CA PHE A 26 1.96 2.25 0.91
C PHE A 26 1.12 3.03 1.93
N ASP A 27 1.53 4.26 2.21
CA ASP A 27 0.75 5.19 3.04
C ASP A 27 -0.29 5.92 2.15
N VAL A 28 -1.57 5.62 2.37
CA VAL A 28 -2.67 6.16 1.57
C VAL A 28 -3.30 7.42 2.16
N ARG A 29 -2.62 8.05 3.13
CA ARG A 29 -3.01 9.35 3.68
C ARG A 29 -2.79 10.48 2.67
N ASN A 30 -3.35 11.65 2.99
CA ASN A 30 -3.10 12.85 2.19
C ASN A 30 -1.63 13.28 2.33
N PRO A 31 -1.04 13.94 1.31
CA PRO A 31 0.36 14.35 1.34
C PRO A 31 0.73 15.17 2.59
N ASP A 32 -0.12 16.09 3.02
CA ASP A 32 0.16 16.93 4.20
C ASP A 32 0.28 16.12 5.49
N GLU A 33 -0.55 15.07 5.66
CA GLU A 33 -0.46 14.16 6.81
C GLU A 33 0.83 13.34 6.80
N PHE A 34 1.30 12.97 5.60
CA PHE A 34 2.53 12.21 5.40
C PHE A 34 3.77 13.08 5.63
N LEU A 35 3.76 14.33 5.15
CA LEU A 35 4.83 15.31 5.36
C LEU A 35 4.95 15.75 6.82
N ALA A 36 3.82 15.83 7.54
CA ALA A 36 3.81 16.11 8.98
C ALA A 36 4.41 14.97 9.83
N GLY A 37 4.51 13.77 9.28
CA GLY A 37 5.10 12.61 9.94
C GLY A 37 4.74 11.31 9.24
N ARG A 38 5.72 10.43 9.05
CA ARG A 38 5.57 9.18 8.32
C ARG A 38 6.36 8.04 8.93
N ILE A 39 5.93 6.83 8.65
CA ILE A 39 6.72 5.63 8.92
C ILE A 39 7.92 5.65 7.95
N PRO A 40 9.16 5.45 8.43
CA PRO A 40 10.32 5.31 7.55
C PRO A 40 10.09 4.28 6.44
N ASP A 41 10.63 4.53 5.26
CA ASP A 41 10.53 3.68 4.07
C ASP A 41 9.11 3.48 3.50
N SER A 42 8.09 4.13 4.06
CA SER A 42 6.75 4.16 3.46
C SER A 42 6.68 5.09 2.24
N ILE A 43 5.87 4.70 1.26
CA ILE A 43 5.63 5.43 0.01
C ILE A 43 4.23 6.03 0.07
N ASN A 44 4.12 7.35 -0.08
CA ASN A 44 2.81 7.99 -0.11
C ASN A 44 2.16 7.81 -1.48
N ILE A 45 1.02 7.12 -1.49
CA ILE A 45 0.12 7.06 -2.65
C ILE A 45 -1.28 7.42 -2.13
N PRO A 46 -1.68 8.71 -2.16
CA PRO A 46 -2.95 9.14 -1.63
C PRO A 46 -4.11 8.32 -2.19
N LEU A 47 -5.08 7.95 -1.35
CA LEU A 47 -6.16 7.04 -1.74
C LEU A 47 -6.85 7.42 -3.06
N GLY A 48 -7.07 8.72 -3.30
CA GLY A 48 -7.71 9.23 -4.52
C GLY A 48 -6.91 9.00 -5.81
N GLN A 49 -5.60 8.76 -5.71
CA GLN A 49 -4.69 8.49 -6.84
C GLN A 49 -4.30 7.01 -6.93
N LEU A 50 -4.65 6.20 -5.92
CA LEU A 50 -4.16 4.83 -5.78
C LEU A 50 -4.54 3.95 -6.97
N GLU A 51 -5.79 4.00 -7.43
CA GLU A 51 -6.25 3.15 -8.52
C GLU A 51 -5.49 3.40 -9.82
N GLU A 52 -5.32 4.67 -10.20
CA GLU A 52 -4.58 5.04 -11.40
C GLU A 52 -3.11 4.69 -11.26
N SER A 53 -2.53 4.93 -10.07
CA SER A 53 -1.15 4.59 -9.75
C SER A 53 -0.89 3.09 -9.93
N LEU A 54 -1.75 2.23 -9.39
CA LEU A 54 -1.62 0.76 -9.50
C LEU A 54 -1.88 0.21 -10.92
N LYS A 55 -2.38 1.04 -11.85
CA LYS A 55 -2.54 0.69 -13.27
C LYS A 55 -1.36 1.16 -14.14
N LEU A 56 -0.42 1.93 -13.59
CA LEU A 56 0.72 2.43 -14.35
C LEU A 56 1.59 1.26 -14.87
N PRO A 57 2.17 1.40 -16.06
CA PRO A 57 3.29 0.56 -16.50
C PRO A 57 4.40 0.55 -15.44
N PRO A 58 5.08 -0.60 -15.19
CA PRO A 58 6.07 -0.71 -14.11
C PRO A 58 7.16 0.36 -14.13
N LEU A 59 7.63 0.73 -15.32
CA LEU A 59 8.65 1.77 -15.49
C LEU A 59 8.14 3.16 -15.04
N GLN A 60 6.89 3.50 -15.37
CA GLN A 60 6.27 4.77 -15.01
C GLN A 60 5.98 4.84 -13.51
N PHE A 61 5.50 3.73 -12.92
CA PHE A 61 5.34 3.63 -11.46
C PHE A 61 6.68 3.86 -10.75
N GLN A 62 7.75 3.23 -11.24
CA GLN A 62 9.08 3.40 -10.65
C GLN A 62 9.62 4.83 -10.79
N GLN A 63 9.39 5.48 -11.92
CA GLN A 63 9.74 6.89 -12.11
C GLN A 63 8.97 7.81 -11.16
N GLN A 64 7.69 7.53 -10.92
CA GLN A 64 6.84 8.36 -10.08
C GLN A 64 7.07 8.16 -8.57
N PHE A 65 7.25 6.92 -8.12
CA PHE A 65 7.31 6.58 -6.70
C PHE A 65 8.70 6.19 -6.20
N GLY A 66 9.69 6.07 -7.10
CA GLY A 66 11.07 5.70 -6.76
C GLY A 66 11.23 4.24 -6.32
N VAL A 67 10.17 3.43 -6.39
CA VAL A 67 10.14 2.03 -5.99
C VAL A 67 9.56 1.16 -7.11
N LYS A 68 9.90 -0.12 -7.11
CA LYS A 68 9.35 -1.06 -8.08
C LYS A 68 7.82 -1.11 -7.97
N ALA A 69 7.13 -1.25 -9.11
CA ALA A 69 5.69 -1.49 -9.09
C ALA A 69 5.35 -2.81 -8.39
N PRO A 70 4.34 -2.82 -7.50
CA PRO A 70 3.86 -4.05 -6.90
C PRO A 70 3.22 -4.94 -7.97
N LYS A 71 3.44 -6.26 -7.86
CA LYS A 71 2.84 -7.27 -8.73
C LYS A 71 1.57 -7.85 -8.11
N LYS A 72 0.73 -8.48 -8.94
CA LYS A 72 -0.58 -9.01 -8.51
C LYS A 72 -0.44 -10.20 -7.54
N GLU A 73 0.68 -10.89 -7.62
CA GLU A 73 1.05 -12.07 -6.85
C GLU A 73 1.93 -11.78 -5.62
N ASP A 74 2.37 -10.54 -5.43
CA ASP A 74 3.17 -10.11 -4.27
C ASP A 74 2.32 -10.23 -2.99
N ASP A 75 2.88 -10.79 -1.91
CA ASP A 75 2.24 -10.92 -0.57
C ASP A 75 2.83 -10.00 0.50
N ASP A 76 3.71 -9.10 0.09
CA ASP A 76 4.44 -8.17 0.94
C ASP A 76 3.96 -6.72 0.77
N ILE A 77 2.74 -6.51 0.27
CA ILE A 77 2.14 -5.18 0.11
C ILE A 77 1.25 -4.86 1.32
N VAL A 78 1.48 -3.72 1.96
CA VAL A 78 0.65 -3.26 3.07
C VAL A 78 0.17 -1.84 2.82
N PHE A 79 -1.15 -1.62 2.95
CA PHE A 79 -1.74 -0.28 2.94
C PHE A 79 -1.90 0.25 4.37
N HIS A 80 -1.37 1.44 4.62
CA HIS A 80 -1.45 2.12 5.90
C HIS A 80 -2.26 3.43 5.79
N CYS A 81 -3.05 3.72 6.81
CA CYS A 81 -3.62 5.05 7.02
C CYS A 81 -3.81 5.33 8.52
N ARG A 82 -4.34 6.51 8.87
CA ARG A 82 -4.52 6.93 10.27
C ARG A 82 -5.47 6.04 11.08
N SER A 83 -6.60 5.62 10.50
CA SER A 83 -7.72 5.03 11.27
C SER A 83 -8.33 3.78 10.63
N GLY A 84 -7.62 3.14 9.69
CA GLY A 84 -8.06 1.91 9.02
C GLY A 84 -9.00 2.09 7.82
N LYS A 85 -9.87 3.10 7.80
CA LYS A 85 -10.89 3.25 6.73
C LYS A 85 -10.30 3.35 5.32
N ARG A 86 -9.31 4.23 5.11
CA ARG A 86 -8.70 4.44 3.79
C ARG A 86 -7.87 3.24 3.34
N SER A 87 -7.20 2.56 4.26
CA SER A 87 -6.42 1.35 3.95
C SER A 87 -7.32 0.16 3.59
N LEU A 88 -8.53 0.07 4.18
CA LEU A 88 -9.53 -0.91 3.76
C LEU A 88 -10.00 -0.62 2.32
N THR A 89 -10.35 0.63 2.01
CA THR A 89 -10.72 1.02 0.63
C THR A 89 -9.57 0.79 -0.35
N ALA A 90 -8.33 1.05 0.07
CA ALA A 90 -7.14 0.78 -0.74
C ALA A 90 -7.00 -0.72 -1.07
N LEU A 91 -7.22 -1.59 -0.08
CA LEU A 91 -7.23 -3.04 -0.27
C LEU A 91 -8.34 -3.47 -1.25
N GLU A 92 -9.55 -2.94 -1.12
CA GLU A 92 -10.66 -3.21 -2.04
C GLU A 92 -10.34 -2.79 -3.49
N ILE A 93 -9.71 -1.62 -3.67
CA ILE A 93 -9.22 -1.16 -4.97
C ILE A 93 -8.19 -2.16 -5.52
N ALA A 94 -7.19 -2.54 -4.72
CA ALA A 94 -6.16 -3.48 -5.14
C ALA A 94 -6.76 -4.84 -5.54
N HIS A 95 -7.69 -5.39 -4.74
CA HIS A 95 -8.38 -6.64 -5.08
C HIS A 95 -9.14 -6.57 -6.40
N ARG A 96 -9.86 -5.47 -6.65
CA ARG A 96 -10.56 -5.25 -7.92
C ARG A 96 -9.61 -5.16 -9.12
N LEU A 97 -8.37 -4.73 -8.89
CA LEU A 97 -7.29 -4.72 -9.89
C LEU A 97 -6.54 -6.05 -9.98
N GLY A 98 -6.97 -7.11 -9.29
CA GLY A 98 -6.41 -8.45 -9.36
C GLY A 98 -5.25 -8.73 -8.40
N PHE A 99 -4.93 -7.83 -7.48
CA PHE A 99 -4.03 -8.18 -6.37
C PHE A 99 -4.72 -9.19 -5.46
N SER A 100 -4.03 -10.26 -5.09
CA SER A 100 -4.69 -11.48 -4.58
C SER A 100 -4.26 -11.92 -3.19
N LYS A 101 -3.29 -11.24 -2.58
CA LYS A 101 -2.65 -11.66 -1.33
C LYS A 101 -2.55 -10.52 -0.31
#